data_AF-A0A965DJN4-F1
#
_entry.id   AF-A0A965DJN4-F1
#
_cell.length_a   1.000
_cell.length_b   1.000
_cell.length_c   1.000
_cell.angle_alpha   90.00
_cell.angle_beta   90.00
_cell.angle_gamma   90.00
#
_symmetry.space_group_name_H-M   'P 1'
#
loop_
_entity.id
_entity.type
_entity.pdbx_description
1 polymer ?
#
loop_
_entity_poly.entity_id
_entity_poly.type
_entity_poly.pdbx_seq_one_letter_code
_entity_poly.pdbx_strand_id
1 'polypeptide(L)' 'ILVKKIDPATLGMLIAAYEHKIFTQGVLWNIFSFDQWGVELGKQLANKILPELASEEMVITHDGSTNGLINAYKGWR' A
#
# COMPACT_ATOMS: atom_id res chain seq x y z
N ILE A 1 2.27 25.80 10.97
CA ILE A 1 1.87 26.89 10.02
C ILE A 1 0.53 27.40 10.48
N LEU A 2 0.43 28.66 10.90
CA LEU A 2 -0.85 29.28 11.28
C LEU A 2 -1.38 30.05 10.07
N VAL A 3 -2.65 29.85 9.73
CA VAL A 3 -3.35 30.58 8.66
C VAL A 3 -4.62 31.21 9.21
N LYS A 4 -5.09 32.30 8.58
CA LYS A 4 -6.25 33.08 9.03
C LYS A 4 -7.56 32.28 9.00
N LYS A 5 -7.77 31.48 7.96
CA LYS A 5 -8.91 30.57 7.77
C LYS A 5 -8.50 29.49 6.75
N ILE A 6 -9.07 28.30 6.88
CA ILE A 6 -9.02 27.28 5.83
C ILE A 6 -10.12 27.60 4.81
N ASP A 7 -9.71 28.06 3.64
CA ASP A 7 -10.54 28.29 2.46
C ASP A 7 -9.89 27.56 1.27
N PRO A 8 -10.53 27.49 0.08
CA PRO A 8 -9.97 26.76 -1.05
C PRO A 8 -8.55 27.19 -1.43
N ALA A 9 -8.23 28.49 -1.31
CA ALA A 9 -6.92 29.00 -1.66
C ALA A 9 -5.87 28.62 -0.61
N THR A 10 -6.17 28.79 0.68
CA THR A 10 -5.21 28.45 1.74
C THR A 10 -5.01 26.94 1.86
N LEU A 11 -6.04 26.12 1.59
CA LEU A 11 -5.91 24.68 1.53
C LEU A 11 -5.02 24.24 0.36
N GLY A 12 -5.25 24.78 -0.85
CA GLY A 12 -4.41 24.49 -2.01
C GLY A 12 -2.94 24.87 -1.77
N MET A 13 -2.70 26.03 -1.18
CA MET A 13 -1.35 26.47 -0.78
C MET A 13 -0.69 25.49 0.20
N LEU A 14 -1.43 25.01 1.20
CA LEU A 14 -0.90 24.05 2.16
C LEU A 14 -0.56 22.70 1.50
N ILE A 15 -1.42 22.18 0.62
CA ILE A 15 -1.14 20.95 -0.14
C ILE A 15 0.12 21.13 -0.98
N ALA A 16 0.17 22.18 -1.81
CA ALA A 16 1.33 22.47 -2.67
C ALA A 16 2.63 22.65 -1.86
N ALA A 17 2.57 23.28 -0.68
CA ALA A 17 3.72 23.41 0.20
C ALA A 17 4.27 22.04 0.65
N TYR A 18 3.40 21.07 0.94
CA TYR A 18 3.83 19.70 1.28
C TYR A 18 4.29 18.90 0.05
N GLU A 19 3.64 19.05 -1.11
CA GLU A 19 4.09 18.44 -2.37
C GLU A 19 5.52 18.87 -2.71
N HIS A 20 5.82 20.17 -2.62
CA HIS A 20 7.17 20.69 -2.87
C HIS A 20 8.18 20.29 -1.79
N LYS A 21 7.76 20.18 -0.51
CA LYS A 21 8.60 19.62 0.55
C LYS A 21 9.01 18.19 0.22
N ILE A 22 8.05 17.34 -0.12
CA ILE A 22 8.28 15.92 -0.47
C ILE A 22 9.17 15.82 -1.70
N PHE A 23 8.89 16.61 -2.75
CA PHE A 23 9.73 16.67 -3.95
C PHE A 23 11.17 17.05 -3.62
N THR A 24 11.39 18.10 -2.83
CA THR A 24 12.73 18.55 -2.45
C THR A 24 13.48 17.47 -1.67
N GLN A 25 12.80 16.78 -0.75
CA GLN A 25 13.38 15.66 -0.01
C GLN A 25 13.78 14.51 -0.94
N GLY A 26 12.96 14.17 -1.94
CA GLY A 26 13.27 13.15 -2.94
C GLY A 26 14.52 13.48 -3.76
N VAL A 27 14.63 14.73 -4.21
CA VAL A 27 15.83 15.21 -4.93
C VAL A 27 17.07 15.10 -4.06
N LEU A 28 17.01 15.54 -2.79
CA LEU A 28 18.14 15.47 -1.86
C LEU A 28 18.57 14.03 -1.55
N TRP A 29 17.62 13.11 -1.40
CA TRP A 29 17.90 11.69 -1.18
C TRP A 29 18.27 10.92 -2.45
N ASN A 30 18.24 11.57 -3.62
CA ASN A 30 18.49 10.96 -4.92
C ASN A 30 17.60 9.72 -5.16
N ILE A 31 16.30 9.86 -4.86
CA ILE A 31 15.28 8.83 -5.08
C ILE A 31 14.16 9.37 -5.98
N PHE A 32 13.40 8.47 -6.60
CA PHE A 32 12.27 8.83 -7.44
C PHE A 32 10.99 9.01 -6.61
N SER A 33 10.53 10.25 -6.44
CA SER A 33 9.31 10.57 -5.68
C SER A 33 8.00 10.28 -6.42
N PHE A 34 8.07 9.93 -7.70
CA PHE A 34 6.91 9.80 -8.59
C PHE A 34 6.69 8.37 -9.10
N ASP A 35 7.42 7.39 -8.55
CA ASP A 35 7.18 5.97 -8.82
C ASP A 35 6.60 5.24 -7.60
N GLN A 36 6.11 4.01 -7.81
CA GLN A 36 5.48 3.21 -6.76
C GLN A 36 5.67 1.69 -6.95
N TRP A 37 6.85 1.23 -7.37
CA TRP A 37 7.12 -0.20 -7.64
C TRP A 37 6.83 -1.12 -6.45
N GLY A 38 6.99 -0.63 -5.22
CA GLY A 38 6.77 -1.40 -4.00
C GLY A 38 5.35 -1.94 -3.81
N VAL A 39 4.35 -1.49 -4.58
CA VAL A 39 2.96 -1.97 -4.49
C VAL A 39 2.70 -3.25 -5.29
N GLU A 40 3.61 -3.64 -6.18
CA GLU A 40 3.32 -4.65 -7.20
C GLU A 40 3.32 -6.07 -6.66
N LEU A 41 4.31 -6.43 -5.84
CA LEU A 41 4.44 -7.80 -5.32
C LEU A 41 3.21 -8.19 -4.49
N GLY A 42 2.73 -7.30 -3.62
CA GLY A 42 1.53 -7.54 -2.82
C GLY A 42 0.29 -7.78 -3.68
N LYS A 43 0.11 -7.01 -4.76
CA LYS A 43 -0.99 -7.22 -5.72
C LYS A 43 -0.88 -8.55 -6.44
N GLN A 44 0.33 -8.92 -6.87
CA GLN A 44 0.57 -10.21 -7.54
C GLN A 44 0.30 -11.40 -6.61
N LEU A 45 0.73 -11.33 -5.36
CA LEU A 45 0.48 -12.37 -4.36
C LEU A 45 -1.01 -12.46 -4.02
N ALA A 46 -1.67 -11.33 -3.78
CA ALA A 46 -3.11 -11.30 -3.49
C ALA A 46 -3.95 -11.91 -4.62
N ASN A 47 -3.61 -11.61 -5.88
CA ASN A 47 -4.30 -12.19 -7.05
C ASN A 47 -4.15 -13.71 -7.14
N LYS A 48 -3.01 -14.26 -6.68
CA LYS A 48 -2.79 -15.72 -6.61
C LYS A 48 -3.54 -16.37 -5.45
N ILE A 49 -3.59 -15.72 -4.30
CA ILE A 49 -4.24 -16.24 -3.08
C ILE A 49 -5.77 -16.19 -3.20
N LEU A 50 -6.33 -15.16 -3.84
CA LEU A 50 -7.78 -14.98 -3.96
C LEU A 50 -8.57 -16.23 -4.41
N PRO A 51 -8.20 -16.94 -5.51
CA PRO A 51 -8.90 -18.17 -5.91
C PRO A 51 -8.72 -19.31 -4.90
N GLU A 52 -7.58 -19.38 -4.21
CA GLU A 52 -7.33 -20.40 -3.18
C GLU A 52 -8.26 -20.21 -1.98
N LEU A 53 -8.68 -18.99 -1.66
CA LEU A 53 -9.66 -18.70 -0.60
C LEU A 53 -11.10 -19.08 -0.98
N ALA A 54 -11.41 -19.19 -2.27
CA ALA A 54 -12.73 -19.60 -2.74
C ALA A 54 -12.91 -21.12 -2.76
N SER A 55 -11.81 -21.87 -2.88
CA SER A 55 -11.79 -23.34 -2.80
C SER A 55 -11.85 -23.82 -1.34
N GLU A 56 -12.46 -24.98 -1.10
CA GLU A 56 -12.45 -25.66 0.21
C GLU A 56 -11.21 -26.56 0.41
N GLU A 57 -10.33 -26.66 -0.59
CA GLU A 57 -9.15 -27.52 -0.52
C GLU A 57 -8.07 -26.97 0.42
N MET A 58 -7.31 -27.87 1.04
CA MET A 58 -6.16 -27.49 1.86
C MET A 58 -5.04 -26.91 0.98
N VAL A 59 -4.52 -25.75 1.37
CA VAL A 59 -3.47 -25.04 0.63
C VAL A 59 -2.09 -25.46 1.12
N ILE A 60 -1.21 -25.85 0.19
CA ILE A 60 0.18 -26.29 0.44
C ILE A 60 1.22 -25.63 -0.48
N THR A 61 0.79 -24.62 -1.25
CA THR A 61 1.53 -24.03 -2.37
C THR A 61 2.49 -22.90 -1.97
N HIS A 62 2.40 -22.39 -0.74
CA HIS A 62 3.21 -21.28 -0.24
C HIS A 62 4.17 -21.72 0.87
N ASP A 63 4.83 -20.76 1.52
CA ASP A 63 5.59 -21.04 2.74
C ASP A 63 4.67 -21.52 3.89
N GLY A 64 5.29 -22.12 4.92
CA GLY A 64 4.56 -22.72 6.03
C GLY A 64 3.68 -21.76 6.82
N SER A 65 4.04 -20.47 6.89
CA SER A 65 3.22 -19.45 7.57
C SER A 65 1.98 -19.13 6.74
N THR A 66 2.16 -18.85 5.45
CA THR A 66 1.05 -18.51 4.55
C THR A 66 0.06 -19.66 4.41
N ASN A 67 0.52 -20.90 4.21
CA ASN A 67 -0.36 -22.08 4.16
C ASN A 67 -1.13 -22.26 5.47
N GLY A 68 -0.43 -22.16 6.61
CA GLY A 68 -1.04 -22.31 7.93
C GLY A 68 -2.15 -21.30 8.17
N LEU A 69 -1.91 -20.02 7.84
CA LEU A 69 -2.89 -18.95 8.01
C LEU A 69 -4.10 -19.11 7.08
N ILE A 70 -3.90 -19.48 5.81
CA ILE A 70 -5.00 -19.71 4.87
C ILE A 70 -5.88 -20.86 5.35
N ASN A 71 -5.29 -21.98 5.75
CA ASN A 71 -6.05 -23.14 6.20
C ASN A 71 -6.75 -22.89 7.55
N ALA A 72 -6.12 -22.16 8.47
CA ALA A 72 -6.75 -21.74 9.71
C ALA A 72 -7.97 -20.84 9.46
N TYR A 73 -7.84 -19.87 8.54
CA TYR A 73 -8.95 -19.01 8.12
C TYR A 73 -10.11 -19.83 7.54
N LYS A 74 -9.84 -20.79 6.65
CA LYS A 74 -10.87 -21.67 6.08
C LYS A 74 -11.59 -22.49 7.15
N GLY A 75 -10.88 -22.98 8.16
CA GLY A 75 -11.47 -23.74 9.26
C GLY A 75 -12.33 -22.92 10.23
N TRP A 76 -12.20 -21.59 10.23
CA TRP A 76 -12.98 -20.69 11.10
C TRP A 76 -14.21 -20.09 10.42
N ARG A 77 -14.24 -20.09 9.08
CA ARG A 77 -15.36 -19.57 8.30
C ARG A 77 -16.52 -20.57 8.28
#